data_AF-F5Z261-F1
#
_entry.id   AF-F5Z261-F1
#
_cell.length_a   1.000
_cell.length_b   1.000
_cell.length_c   1.000
_cell.angle_alpha   90.00
_cell.angle_beta   90.00
_cell.angle_gamma   90.00
#
_symmetry.space_group_name_H-M   'P 1'
#
loop_
_entity.id
_entity.type
_entity.pdbx_description
1 polymer ?
#
loop_
_entity_poly.entity_id
_entity_poly.type
_entity_poly.pdbx_seq_one_letter_code
_entity_poly.pdbx_strand_id
1 'polypeptide(L)'
;MLVTPPVVIAGIGGVFSRRWAKRWLPLTAGVYAANGLLGEYLHARGVARKPGGWRNASYNVPMGPPIAAPGLMAMVGGMGLLAAVLRRER
;
A
#
# COMPACT_ATOMS: atom_id res chain seq x y z
N MET A 1 -11.34 4.15 0.19
CA MET A 1 -12.05 2.99 0.77
C MET A 1 -12.36 1.87 -0.24
N LEU A 2 -12.27 2.08 -1.55
CA LEU A 2 -12.66 1.05 -2.53
C LEU A 2 -11.69 -0.16 -2.60
N VAL A 3 -10.40 0.05 -2.38
CA VAL A 3 -9.36 -0.99 -2.54
C VAL A 3 -9.14 -1.87 -1.29
N THR A 4 -9.56 -1.42 -0.11
CA THR A 4 -9.35 -2.16 1.15
C THR A 4 -10.26 -3.40 1.30
N PRO A 5 -11.59 -3.32 1.04
CA PRO A 5 -12.45 -4.49 1.18
C PRO A 5 -12.04 -5.65 0.26
N PRO A 6 -11.70 -5.43 -1.03
CA PRO A 6 -11.23 -6.50 -1.91
C PRO A 6 -9.97 -7.21 -1.41
N VAL A 7 -8.97 -6.48 -0.89
CA VAL A 7 -7.72 -7.11 -0.40
C VAL A 7 -7.95 -7.91 0.88
N VAL A 8 -8.82 -7.44 1.77
CA VAL A 8 -9.20 -8.18 2.98
C VAL A 8 -9.96 -9.46 2.62
N ILE A 9 -10.96 -9.36 1.73
CA ILE A 9 -11.72 -10.52 1.26
C ILE A 9 -10.80 -11.53 0.58
N ALA A 10 -9.88 -11.07 -0.27
CA ALA A 10 -8.92 -11.95 -0.94
C ALA A 10 -7.92 -12.59 0.03
N GLY A 11 -7.51 -11.88 1.08
CA GLY A 11 -6.70 -12.39 2.18
C GLY A 11 -7.40 -13.53 2.91
N ILE A 12 -8.63 -13.30 3.38
CA ILE A 12 -9.45 -14.31 4.07
C ILE A 12 -9.71 -15.51 3.13
N GLY A 13 -10.16 -15.26 1.90
CA GLY A 13 -10.40 -16.30 0.89
C GLY A 13 -9.14 -17.11 0.56
N GLY A 14 -7.95 -16.48 0.60
CA GLY A 14 -6.67 -17.14 0.37
C GLY A 14 -6.24 -18.14 1.45
N VAL A 15 -6.81 -18.03 2.66
CA VAL A 15 -6.64 -19.01 3.74
C VAL A 15 -7.38 -20.31 3.38
N PHE A 16 -8.60 -20.20 2.88
CA PHE A 16 -9.49 -21.34 2.64
C PHE A 16 -9.46 -21.87 1.20
N SER A 17 -8.89 -21.14 0.25
CA SER A 17 -8.90 -21.52 -1.17
C SER A 17 -7.60 -21.23 -1.90
N ARG A 18 -7.05 -22.27 -2.55
CA ARG A 18 -5.85 -22.16 -3.41
C ARG A 18 -6.09 -21.25 -4.62
N ARG A 19 -7.32 -21.19 -5.15
CA ARG A 19 -7.68 -20.30 -6.27
C ARG A 19 -7.62 -18.84 -5.86
N TRP A 20 -8.16 -18.52 -4.68
CA TRP A 20 -8.12 -17.16 -4.13
C TRP A 20 -6.70 -16.74 -3.80
N ALA A 21 -5.92 -17.62 -3.17
CA ALA A 21 -4.52 -17.33 -2.87
C ALA A 21 -3.64 -17.10 -4.10
N LYS A 22 -3.87 -17.84 -5.20
CA LYS A 22 -3.03 -17.75 -6.41
C LYS A 22 -3.48 -16.69 -7.41
N ARG A 23 -4.74 -16.26 -7.39
CA ARG A 23 -5.29 -15.28 -8.36
C ARG A 23 -5.70 -13.97 -7.71
N TRP A 24 -6.57 -14.03 -6.71
CA TRP A 24 -7.23 -12.85 -6.16
C TRP A 24 -6.36 -12.11 -5.15
N LEU A 25 -5.66 -12.85 -4.27
CA LEU A 25 -4.75 -12.26 -3.29
C LEU A 25 -3.64 -11.44 -3.95
N PRO A 26 -2.81 -11.96 -4.89
CA PRO A 26 -1.76 -11.17 -5.51
C PRO A 26 -2.31 -9.98 -6.32
N LEU A 27 -3.45 -10.15 -7.00
CA LEU A 27 -4.06 -9.09 -7.80
C LEU A 27 -4.51 -7.91 -6.92
N THR A 28 -5.32 -8.20 -5.90
CA THR A 28 -5.81 -7.18 -4.97
C THR A 28 -4.68 -6.56 -4.14
N ALA A 29 -3.72 -7.37 -3.69
CA ALA A 29 -2.54 -6.90 -2.96
C ALA A 29 -1.65 -6.00 -3.83
N GLY A 30 -1.48 -6.33 -5.11
CA GLY A 30 -0.76 -5.49 -6.07
C GLY A 30 -1.43 -4.15 -6.32
N VAL A 31 -2.75 -4.14 -6.51
CA VAL A 31 -3.54 -2.89 -6.62
C VAL A 31 -3.42 -2.07 -5.34
N TYR A 32 -3.51 -2.71 -4.18
CA TYR A 32 -3.38 -2.05 -2.88
C TYR A 32 -1.98 -1.43 -2.68
N ALA A 33 -0.93 -2.18 -3.04
CA ALA A 33 0.46 -1.71 -2.98
C ALA A 33 0.69 -0.52 -3.91
N ALA A 34 0.24 -0.60 -5.17
CA ALA A 34 0.36 0.47 -6.14
C ALA A 34 -0.39 1.73 -5.70
N ASN A 35 -1.59 1.58 -5.14
CA ASN A 35 -2.35 2.70 -4.59
C ASN A 35 -1.62 3.36 -3.40
N GLY A 36 -1.04 2.55 -2.50
CA GLY A 36 -0.21 3.05 -1.40
C GLY A 36 1.01 3.82 -1.90
N LEU A 37 1.76 3.27 -2.85
CA LEU A 37 2.93 3.93 -3.45
C LEU A 37 2.56 5.24 -4.16
N LEU A 38 1.44 5.27 -4.88
CA LEU A 38 0.95 6.49 -5.51
C LEU A 38 0.57 7.54 -4.46
N GLY A 39 -0.11 7.14 -3.39
CA GLY A 39 -0.43 8.02 -2.27
C GLY A 39 0.82 8.59 -1.60
N GLU A 40 1.84 7.75 -1.41
CA GLU A 40 3.12 8.12 -0.79
C GLU A 40 3.81 9.19 -1.63
N TYR A 41 3.91 8.95 -2.94
CA TYR A 41 4.46 9.91 -3.89
C TYR A 41 3.69 11.24 -3.88
N LEU A 42 2.36 11.20 -3.90
CA LEU A 42 1.54 12.42 -3.90
C LEU A 42 1.66 13.20 -2.59
N HIS A 43 1.75 12.52 -1.44
CA HIS A 43 1.96 13.17 -0.15
C HIS A 43 3.36 13.76 -0.02
N ALA A 44 4.39 13.00 -0.41
CA ALA A 44 5.76 13.49 -0.50
C ALA A 44 5.87 14.73 -1.41
N ARG A 45 5.24 14.68 -2.59
CA ARG A 45 5.16 15.84 -3.49
C ARG A 45 4.41 17.02 -2.87
N GLY A 46 3.39 16.76 -2.06
CA GLY A 46 2.67 17.78 -1.32
C GLY A 46 3.54 18.47 -0.27
N VAL A 47 4.37 17.72 0.46
CA VAL A 47 5.39 18.28 1.38
C VAL A 47 6.40 19.12 0.61
N ALA A 48 6.89 18.63 -0.53
CA ALA A 48 7.86 19.33 -1.39
C ALA A 48 7.35 20.70 -1.88
N ARG A 49 6.03 20.83 -2.09
CA ARG A 49 5.37 22.04 -2.61
C ARG A 49 5.07 23.09 -1.56
N LYS A 50 5.23 22.78 -0.26
CA LYS A 50 5.07 23.78 0.80
C LYS A 50 6.23 24.78 0.81
N PRO A 51 6.05 25.99 1.36
CA PRO A 51 7.14 26.96 1.52
C PRO A 51 8.36 26.34 2.23
N GLY A 52 9.54 26.48 1.63
CA GLY A 52 10.77 25.85 2.11
C GLY A 52 10.88 24.34 1.84
N GLY A 53 9.83 23.70 1.30
CA GLY A 53 9.80 22.30 0.89
C GLY A 53 10.37 21.35 1.93
N TRP A 54 11.20 20.41 1.48
CA TRP A 54 11.90 19.46 2.34
C TRP A 54 12.96 20.09 3.25
N ARG A 55 13.45 21.31 2.95
CA ARG A 55 14.41 22.00 3.82
C ARG A 55 13.78 22.41 5.15
N ASN A 56 12.46 22.60 5.17
CA ASN A 56 11.66 22.81 6.37
C ASN A 56 10.87 21.56 6.77
N ALA A 57 11.42 20.35 6.59
CA ALA A 57 10.71 19.09 6.85
C ALA A 57 10.14 18.98 8.27
N SER A 58 10.86 19.48 9.29
CA SER A 58 10.39 19.48 10.69
C SER A 58 9.04 20.20 10.87
N TYR A 59 8.75 21.20 10.03
CA TYR A 59 7.47 21.90 10.01
C TYR A 59 6.52 21.30 8.97
N ASN A 60 7.01 21.06 7.75
CA ASN A 60 6.18 20.67 6.62
C ASN A 60 5.71 19.22 6.65
N VAL A 61 6.38 18.31 7.37
CA VAL A 61 5.94 16.92 7.53
C VAL A 61 4.79 16.80 8.54
N PRO A 62 4.87 17.37 9.77
CA PRO A 62 3.73 17.34 10.70
C PRO A 62 2.54 18.17 10.23
N MET A 63 2.80 19.33 9.60
CA MET A 63 1.75 20.25 9.14
C MET A 63 1.29 19.95 7.70
N GLY A 64 1.91 18.98 7.02
CA GLY A 64 1.66 18.64 5.62
C GLY A 64 0.71 17.48 5.43
N PRO A 65 0.58 17.00 4.19
CA PRO A 65 -0.14 15.76 3.91
C PRO A 65 0.46 14.60 4.72
N PRO A 66 -0.36 13.69 5.26
CA PRO A 66 0.10 12.65 6.18
C PRO A 66 0.93 11.60 5.46
N ILE A 67 2.26 11.74 5.49
CA ILE A 67 3.16 10.93 4.67
C ILE A 67 3.22 9.45 5.08
N ALA A 68 3.08 9.11 6.36
CA ALA A 68 3.21 7.72 6.82
C ALA A 68 2.03 6.80 6.41
N ALA A 69 0.82 7.35 6.30
CA ALA A 69 -0.39 6.57 6.04
C ALA A 69 -0.36 5.81 4.70
N PRO A 70 -0.03 6.44 3.55
CA PRO A 70 0.07 5.71 2.29
C PRO A 70 1.25 4.72 2.24
N GLY A 71 2.37 4.99 2.91
CA GLY A 71 3.48 4.05 3.04
C GLY A 71 3.08 2.76 3.77
N LEU A 72 2.32 2.88 4.86
CA LEU A 72 1.75 1.71 5.57
C LEU A 72 0.80 0.91 4.67
N MET A 73 0.00 1.60 3.85
CA MET A 73 -0.87 0.97 2.87
C MET A 73 -0.06 0.17 1.83
N ALA A 74 1.04 0.75 1.32
CA ALA A 74 1.94 0.08 0.40
C ALA A 74 2.55 -1.19 1.01
N MET A 75 2.96 -1.13 2.28
CA MET A 75 3.51 -2.30 3.00
C MET A 75 2.50 -3.45 3.13
N VAL A 76 1.24 -3.16 3.46
CA VAL A 76 0.19 -4.20 3.55
C VAL A 76 0.01 -4.91 2.21
N GLY A 77 -0.05 -4.15 1.11
CA GLY A 77 -0.12 -4.73 -0.24
C GLY A 77 1.14 -5.52 -0.60
N GLY A 78 2.32 -4.99 -0.25
CA GLY A 78 3.61 -5.66 -0.46
C GLY A 78 3.70 -7.01 0.26
N MET A 79 3.26 -7.08 1.51
CA MET A 79 3.21 -8.34 2.28
C MET A 79 2.25 -9.35 1.64
N GLY A 80 1.10 -8.91 1.11
CA GLY A 80 0.19 -9.77 0.37
C GLY A 80 0.81 -10.34 -0.92
N LEU A 81 1.62 -9.55 -1.62
CA LEU A 81 2.40 -10.01 -2.78
C LEU A 81 3.48 -11.01 -2.37
N LEU A 82 4.26 -10.71 -1.33
CA LEU A 82 5.28 -11.60 -0.80
C LEU A 82 4.68 -12.95 -0.39
N ALA A 83 3.54 -12.95 0.29
CA ALA A 83 2.82 -14.17 0.65
C ALA A 83 2.39 -14.98 -0.58
N ALA A 84 1.98 -14.32 -1.67
CA ALA A 84 1.61 -15.00 -2.90
C ALA A 84 2.83 -15.61 -3.63
N VAL A 85 3.98 -14.94 -3.60
CA VAL A 85 5.24 -15.42 -4.19
C VAL A 85 5.79 -16.62 -3.39
N LEU A 86 5.91 -16.51 -2.07
CA LEU A 86 6.43 -17.58 -1.21
C LEU A 86 5.56 -18.85 -1.29
N ARG A 87 4.25 -18.72 -1.48
CA ARG A 87 3.36 -19.87 -1.68
C ARG A 87 3.45 -20.51 -3.07
N ARG A 88 4.17 -19.90 -4.01
CA ARG A 88 4.41 -20.44 -5.35
C ARG A 88 5.55 -21.46 -5.37
N GLU A 89 6.43 -21.47 -4.36
CA GLU A 89 7.57 -22.39 -4.25
C GLU A 89 7.22 -23.78 -3.66
N ARG A 90 6.07 -24.33 -4.04
CA ARG A 90 5.61 -25.70 -3.77
C ARG A 90 4.77 -26.21 -4.95
#